data_AF-A0A397UUN7-F1
#
_entry.id   AF-A0A397UUN7-F1
#
_cell.length_a   1.000
_cell.length_b   1.000
_cell.length_c   1.000
_cell.angle_alpha   90.00
_cell.angle_beta   90.00
_cell.angle_gamma   90.00
#
_symmetry.space_group_name_H-M   'P 1'
#
loop_
_entity.id
_entity.type
_entity.pdbx_description
1 polymer ?
#
loop_
_entity_poly.entity_id
_entity_poly.type
_entity_poly.pdbx_seq_one_letter_code
_entity_poly.pdbx_strand_id
1 'polypeptide(L)' 'ILKAALVDSTQDDDDHNLPLNIASELAWEKHLMRNSSIVVSLFQGQFCNRLFVEKHPHLLTYLCTFRYLYLPIVKILSM' A
#
# COMPACT_ATOMS: atom_id res chain seq x y z
N ILE A 1 3.25 -22.27 11.26
CA ILE A 1 1.99 -21.93 10.58
C ILE A 1 1.83 -20.43 10.70
N LEU A 2 2.29 -19.67 9.69
CA LEU A 2 1.98 -18.25 9.41
C LEU A 2 2.80 -17.87 8.16
N LYS A 3 2.50 -18.53 7.03
CA LYS A 3 2.70 -17.90 5.72
C LYS A 3 1.46 -17.03 5.52
N ALA A 4 1.47 -15.85 6.15
CA ALA A 4 0.53 -14.82 5.75
C ALA A 4 0.80 -14.54 4.27
N ALA A 5 -0.26 -14.60 3.49
CA ALA A 5 -0.27 -14.43 2.06
C ALA A 5 0.40 -13.10 1.65
N LEU A 6 1.70 -13.14 1.36
CA LEU A 6 2.35 -12.26 0.39
C LEU A 6 1.89 -12.73 -1.00
N VAL A 7 0.61 -12.55 -1.30
CA VAL A 7 0.08 -12.82 -2.64
C VAL A 7 0.34 -11.56 -3.47
N ASP A 8 1.40 -11.70 -4.25
CA ASP A 8 1.60 -11.19 -5.60
C ASP A 8 1.41 -9.69 -5.83
N SER A 9 2.52 -8.99 -5.81
CA SER A 9 2.92 -8.26 -7.02
C SER A 9 4.41 -8.46 -7.16
N THR A 10 4.83 -9.20 -8.19
CA THR A 10 6.13 -8.98 -8.80
C THR A 10 6.32 -7.47 -8.93
N GLN A 11 7.20 -6.97 -8.07
CA GLN A 11 7.75 -5.65 -8.11
C GLN A 11 8.70 -5.72 -9.30
N ASP A 12 8.22 -5.30 -10.48
CA ASP A 12 9.09 -5.12 -11.62
C ASP A 12 10.13 -4.08 -11.16
N ASP A 13 11.39 -4.51 -11.04
CA ASP A 13 12.49 -3.79 -10.40
C ASP A 13 12.78 -2.40 -11.04
N ASP A 14 12.09 -2.05 -12.14
CA ASP A 14 12.21 -0.80 -12.88
C ASP A 14 11.37 0.36 -12.32
N ASP A 15 10.41 0.11 -11.41
CA ASP A 15 9.43 1.14 -10.97
C ASP A 15 9.93 2.04 -9.83
N HIS A 16 11.14 1.81 -9.33
CA HIS A 16 11.71 2.56 -8.19
C HIS A 16 12.03 4.03 -8.50
N ASN A 17 12.02 4.44 -9.77
CA ASN A 17 12.28 5.82 -10.20
C ASN A 17 11.04 6.56 -10.70
N LEU A 18 9.86 5.95 -10.69
CA LEU A 18 8.65 6.66 -11.12
C LEU A 18 8.21 7.68 -10.07
N PRO A 19 7.75 8.87 -10.49
CA PRO A 19 7.04 9.79 -9.60
C PRO A 19 5.87 9.08 -8.90
N LEU A 20 5.72 9.33 -7.60
CA LEU A 20 4.77 8.62 -6.75
C LEU A 20 3.33 8.65 -7.29
N ASN A 21 2.92 9.77 -7.88
CA ASN A 21 1.59 9.90 -8.48
C ASN A 21 1.37 8.91 -9.62
N ILE A 22 2.38 8.72 -10.48
CA ILE A 22 2.29 7.81 -11.63
C ILE A 22 2.32 6.36 -11.14
N ALA A 23 3.21 6.03 -10.21
CA ALA A 23 3.25 4.70 -9.61
C ALA A 23 1.92 4.36 -8.89
N SER A 24 1.31 5.33 -8.21
CA SER A 24 0.01 5.20 -7.54
C SER A 24 -1.10 4.82 -8.53
N GLU A 25 -1.18 5.54 -9.64
CA GLU A 25 -2.17 5.34 -10.69
C GLU A 25 -1.97 3.98 -11.37
N LEU A 26 -0.74 3.63 -11.75
CA LEU A 26 -0.43 2.34 -12.39
C LEU A 26 -0.75 1.15 -11.48
N ALA A 27 -0.40 1.23 -10.20
CA ALA A 27 -0.74 0.21 -9.22
C ALA A 27 -2.27 0.09 -9.02
N TRP A 28 -2.99 1.21 -9.09
CA TRP A 28 -4.45 1.21 -8.98
C TRP A 28 -5.13 0.61 -10.22
N GLU A 29 -4.65 0.94 -11.43
CA GLU A 29 -5.12 0.31 -12.66
C GLU A 29 -4.90 -1.20 -12.65
N LYS A 30 -3.71 -1.66 -12.24
CA LYS A 30 -3.40 -3.09 -12.08
C LYS A 30 -4.34 -3.78 -11.09
N HIS A 31 -4.72 -3.08 -10.01
CA HIS A 31 -5.73 -3.59 -9.07
C HIS A 31 -7.11 -3.71 -9.70
N LEU A 32 -7.56 -2.68 -10.44
CA LEU A 32 -8.86 -2.65 -11.11
C LEU A 32 -8.99 -3.72 -12.22
N MET A 33 -7.90 -4.06 -12.91
CA MET A 33 -7.89 -5.16 -13.89
C MET A 33 -8.24 -6.52 -13.26
N ARG A 34 -7.91 -6.72 -11.98
CA ARG A 34 -8.15 -7.97 -11.25
C ARG A 34 -9.41 -7.90 -10.37
N ASN A 35 -9.78 -6.70 -9.91
CA ASN A 35 -10.84 -6.48 -8.94
C ASN A 35 -11.80 -5.39 -9.44
N SER A 36 -12.89 -5.81 -10.08
CA SER A 36 -13.97 -4.91 -10.53
C SER A 36 -15.29 -5.32 -9.89
N SER A 37 -15.76 -4.52 -8.93
CA SER A 37 -17.06 -4.71 -8.29
C SER A 37 -17.55 -3.41 -7.63
N ILE A 38 -18.84 -3.34 -7.31
CA ILE A 38 -19.42 -2.23 -6.54
C ILE A 38 -18.72 -2.01 -5.19
N VAL A 39 -18.20 -3.09 -4.58
CA VAL A 39 -17.46 -3.00 -3.32
C VAL A 39 -16.14 -2.25 -3.50
N VAL A 40 -15.45 -2.48 -4.62
CA VAL A 40 -14.20 -1.79 -4.96
C VAL A 40 -14.49 -0.30 -5.15
N SER A 41 -15.51 0.04 -5.93
CA SER A 41 -15.88 1.42 -6.23
C SER A 41 -16.34 2.23 -5.02
N LEU A 42 -17.02 1.60 -4.07
CA LEU A 42 -17.59 2.30 -2.90
C LEU A 42 -16.68 2.30 -1.68
N PHE A 43 -15.89 1.24 -1.46
CA PHE A 43 -15.22 1.02 -0.19
C PHE A 43 -13.72 0.85 -0.28
N GLN A 44 -13.15 0.63 -1.46
CA GLN A 44 -11.70 0.45 -1.56
C GLN A 44 -10.97 1.75 -1.87
N GLY A 45 -9.86 1.96 -1.16
CA GLY A 45 -8.90 3.03 -1.43
C GLY A 45 -7.48 2.48 -1.52
N GLN A 46 -6.50 3.38 -1.58
CA GLN A 46 -5.09 3.05 -1.69
C GLN A 46 -4.28 3.76 -0.60
N PHE A 47 -3.40 3.01 0.08
CA PHE A 47 -2.39 3.52 0.99
C PHE A 47 -1.06 3.72 0.27
N CYS A 48 -0.34 4.78 0.66
CA CYS A 48 1.07 4.96 0.37
C CYS A 48 1.88 4.64 1.62
N ASN A 49 2.46 3.45 1.67
CA ASN A 49 3.30 2.99 2.78
C ASN A 49 4.76 3.29 2.47
N ARG A 50 5.44 4.00 3.37
CA ARG A 50 6.86 4.33 3.24
C ARG A 50 7.63 3.64 4.36
N LEU A 51 8.51 2.72 4.00
CA LEU A 51 9.39 2.02 4.89
C LEU A 51 10.77 2.66 4.85
N PHE A 52 11.19 3.19 6.00
CA PHE A 52 12.54 3.69 6.21
C PHE A 52 13.34 2.64 6.98
N VAL A 53 14.48 2.23 6.43
CA VAL A 53 15.38 1.28 7.09
C VAL A 53 16.49 2.06 7.77
N GLU A 54 16.57 2.03 9.10
CA GLU A 54 17.55 2.84 9.86
C GLU A 54 19.02 2.61 9.46
N LYS A 55 19.33 1.44 8.88
CA LYS A 55 20.70 1.05 8.50
C LYS A 55 21.07 1.37 7.06
N HIS A 56 20.11 1.77 6.22
CA HIS A 56 20.33 2.07 4.81
C HIS A 56 19.53 3.30 4.39
N PRO A 57 20.09 4.22 3.59
CA PRO A 57 19.38 5.43 3.15
C PRO A 57 18.23 5.16 2.16
N HIS A 58 17.84 3.91 1.95
CA HIS A 58 16.81 3.52 1.00
C HIS A 58 15.42 3.66 1.63
N LEU A 59 14.63 4.55 1.03
CA LEU A 59 13.20 4.68 1.29
C LEU A 59 12.45 3.74 0.36
N LEU A 60 11.80 2.73 0.91
CA LEU A 60 10.98 1.81 0.14
C LEU A 60 9.52 2.28 0.20
N THR A 61 8.91 2.48 -0.97
CA THR A 61 7.50 2.88 -1.07
C THR A 61 6.68 1.73 -1.63
N TYR A 62 5.57 1.42 -0.95
CA TYR A 62 4.63 0.38 -1.34
C TYR A 62 3.22 0.96 -1.40
N LEU A 63 2.48 0.58 -2.44
CA LEU A 63 1.11 1.00 -2.65
C LEU A 63 0.20 -0.19 -2.36
N CYS A 64 -0.68 -0.04 -1.37
CA CYS A 64 -1.54 -1.14 -0.91
C CYS A 64 -3.00 -0.75 -0.99
N THR A 65 -3.89 -1.66 -1.35
CA THR A 65 -5.33 -1.38 -1.30
C THR A 65 -5.90 -1.64 0.09
N PHE A 66 -6.91 -0.88 0.49
CA PHE A 66 -7.60 -1.07 1.76
C PHE A 66 -9.10 -0.95 1.59
N ARG A 67 -9.87 -1.49 2.55
CA ARG A 67 -11.34 -1.38 2.60
C ARG A 67 -11.86 -0.60 3.79
N TYR A 68 -11.10 -0.61 4.88
CA TYR A 68 -11.44 0.03 6.14
C TYR A 68 -10.16 0.56 6.79
N LEU A 69 -10.30 1.55 7.65
CA LEU A 69 -9.20 2.09 8.43
C LEU A 69 -9.26 1.52 9.85
N TYR A 70 -8.21 0.82 10.26
CA TYR A 70 -8.01 0.46 11.65
C TYR A 70 -7.20 1.56 12.33
N LEU A 71 -7.90 2.42 13.08
CA LEU A 71 -7.27 3.55 13.76
C LEU A 71 -6.88 3.14 15.19
N PRO A 72 -5.63 3.36 15.62
CA PRO A 72 -5.25 3.13 17.00
C PRO A 72 -5.92 4.15 17.92
N ILE A 73 -6.36 3.70 19.10
CA ILE A 73 -6.83 4.61 20.15
C ILE A 73 -5.59 5.24 20.80
N VAL A 74 -5.44 6.54 20.62
CA VAL A 74 -4.36 7.30 21.26
C VAL A 74 -4.70 7.47 22.73
N LYS A 75 -3.91 6.85 23.62
CA LYS A 75 -3.98 7.15 25.06
C LYS A 75 -3.14 8.40 25.32
N ILE A 76 -3.79 9.50 25.67
CA ILE A 76 -3.10 10.66 26.21
C ILE A 76 -2.66 10.28 27.63
N LEU A 77 -1.35 10.09 27.83
CA LEU A 77 -0.77 10.05 29.16
C LEU A 77 -0.90 11.46 29.75
N SER A 78 -1.92 11.67 30.58
CA SER A 78 -1.95 12.78 31.53
C SER A 78 -0.75 12.59 32.47
N MET A 79 0.25 13.45 32.37
CA MET A 79 1.28 13.64 33.40
C MET A 79 0.82 14.67 34.41
#